data_AF-A0A2N1MVX1-F1
#
_entry.id   AF-A0A2N1MVX1-F1
#
_cell.length_a   1.000
_cell.length_b   1.000
_cell.length_c   1.000
_cell.angle_alpha   90.00
_cell.angle_beta   90.00
_cell.angle_gamma   90.00
#
_symmetry.space_group_name_H-M   'P 1'
#
loop_
_entity.id
_entity.type
_entity.pdbx_description
1 polymer ?
#
loop_
_entity_poly.entity_id
_entity_poly.type
_entity_poly.pdbx_seq_one_letter_code
_entity_poly.pdbx_strand_id
1 'polypeptide(L)' 'ILVMRYYKNGDLYSYLEETMEILCWRDIVDMLWSISAGLNFIHKHDLVHGHLHGG' A
#
# COMPACT_ATOMS: atom_id res chain seq x y z
N ILE A 1 18.62 -8.99 12.69
CA ILE A 1 17.65 -7.91 12.97
C ILE A 1 17.38 -7.19 11.65
N LEU A 2 16.13 -6.98 11.28
CA LEU A 2 15.76 -6.24 10.07
C LEU A 2 15.28 -4.84 10.51
N VAL A 3 15.81 -3.79 9.91
CA VAL A 3 15.41 -2.40 10.21
C VAL A 3 14.68 -1.86 8.99
N MET A 4 13.42 -1.48 9.17
CA MET A 4 12.55 -0.97 8.09
C MET A 4 12.08 0.44 8.38
N ARG A 5 11.56 1.12 7.35
CA ARG A 5 10.93 2.43 7.51
C ARG A 5 9.70 2.31 8.41
N TYR A 6 9.59 3.21 9.39
CA TYR A 6 8.39 3.34 10.21
C TYR A 6 7.32 4.17 9.49
N TYR A 7 6.10 3.63 9.44
CA TYR A 7 4.94 4.31 8.88
C TYR A 7 4.01 4.72 10.03
N LYS A 8 3.83 6.03 10.21
CA LYS A 8 3.14 6.61 11.36
C LYS A 8 1.63 6.33 11.40
N ASN A 9 1.02 6.07 10.23
CA ASN A 9 -0.42 5.89 10.03
C ASN A 9 -0.85 4.41 10.12
N GLY A 10 0.03 3.53 10.58
CA GLY A 10 -0.24 2.09 10.59
C GLY A 10 -0.26 1.48 9.19
N ASP A 11 -1.01 0.39 9.06
CA ASP A 11 -1.23 -0.30 7.80
C ASP A 11 -2.39 0.31 6.97
N LEU A 12 -2.59 -0.20 5.76
CA LEU A 12 -3.61 0.31 4.85
C LEU A 12 -5.03 0.07 5.37
N TYR A 13 -5.31 -1.06 6.04
CA TYR A 13 -6.65 -1.29 6.59
C TYR A 13 -7.00 -0.31 7.70
N SER A 14 -6.09 -0.12 8.65
CA SER A 14 -6.24 0.84 9.75
C SER A 14 -6.38 2.26 9.21
N TYR A 15 -5.55 2.63 8.24
CA TYR A 15 -5.61 3.94 7.60
C TYR A 15 -6.95 4.18 6.88
N LEU A 16 -7.44 3.18 6.13
CA LEU A 16 -8.72 3.29 5.44
C LEU A 16 -9.89 3.41 6.42
N GLU A 17 -9.89 2.63 7.50
CA GLU A 17 -10.93 2.72 8.54
C GLU A 17 -10.99 4.12 9.16
N GLU A 18 -9.83 4.72 9.46
CA GLU A 18 -9.75 6.07 10.03
C GLU A 18 -10.13 7.19 9.05
N THR A 19 -9.93 6.99 7.75
CA THR A 19 -10.00 8.07 6.75
C THR A 19 -11.13 7.92 5.73
N MET A 20 -11.93 6.85 5.80
CA MET A 20 -12.95 6.53 4.79
C MET A 20 -13.93 7.67 4.52
N GLU A 21 -14.34 8.41 5.54
CA GLU A 21 -15.29 9.54 5.39
C GLU A 21 -14.68 10.77 4.70
N ILE A 22 -13.35 10.81 4.57
CA ILE A 22 -12.59 11.96 4.07
C ILE A 22 -12.01 11.70 2.68
N LEU A 23 -11.69 10.44 2.37
CA LEU A 23 -11.10 10.05 1.09
C LEU A 23 -12.08 10.30 -0.07
N CYS A 24 -11.61 11.03 -1.08
CA CYS A 24 -12.33 11.14 -2.32
C CYS A 24 -11.91 10.03 -3.31
N TRP A 25 -12.70 9.84 -4.36
CA TRP A 25 -12.40 8.84 -5.40
C TRP A 25 -11.00 8.99 -6.01
N ARG A 26 -10.50 10.23 -6.13
CA ARG A 26 -9.16 10.48 -6.64
C ARG A 26 -8.09 9.93 -5.71
N ASP A 27 -8.25 10.08 -4.39
CA ASP A 27 -7.28 9.55 -3.42
C ASP A 27 -7.21 8.01 -3.50
N ILE A 28 -8.35 7.36 -3.69
CA ILE A 28 -8.41 5.90 -3.88
C ILE A 28 -7.69 5.48 -5.16
N VAL A 29 -7.92 6.18 -6.27
CA VAL A 29 -7.23 5.90 -7.54
C VAL A 29 -5.72 6.10 -7.39
N ASP A 30 -5.28 7.16 -6.72
CA ASP A 30 -3.86 7.46 -6.52
C ASP A 30 -3.18 6.40 -5.63
N MET A 31 -3.89 5.88 -4.60
CA MET A 31 -3.42 4.75 -3.79
C MET A 31 -3.29 3.46 -4.60
N LEU A 32 -4.31 3.10 -5.38
CA LEU A 32 -4.30 1.90 -6.23
C LEU A 32 -3.19 1.96 -7.28
N TRP A 33 -2.98 3.13 -7.87
CA TRP A 33 -1.88 3.37 -8.82
C TRP A 33 -0.53 3.13 -8.15
N SER A 34 -0.33 3.66 -6.95
CA SER A 34 0.91 3.51 -6.18
C SER A 34 1.20 2.05 -5.82
N ILE A 35 0.18 1.30 -5.36
CA ILE A 35 0.29 -0.14 -5.08
C ILE A 35 0.65 -0.91 -6.36
N SER A 36 -0.04 -0.63 -7.47
CA SER A 36 0.20 -1.28 -8.76
C SER A 36 1.60 -1.00 -9.28
N ALA A 37 2.10 0.24 -9.12
CA ALA A 37 3.46 0.60 -9.50
C ALA A 37 4.52 -0.16 -8.68
N GLY A 38 4.29 -0.31 -7.37
CA GLY A 38 5.15 -1.13 -6.49
C GLY A 38 5.19 -2.60 -6.91
N LEU A 39 4.02 -3.19 -7.19
CA LEU A 39 3.95 -4.58 -7.69
C LEU A 39 4.63 -4.76 -9.03
N ASN A 40 4.43 -3.82 -9.96
CA ASN A 40 5.12 -3.84 -11.26
C ASN A 40 6.64 -3.77 -11.08
N PHE A 41 7.13 -2.98 -10.12
CA PHE A 41 8.56 -2.94 -9.81
C PHE A 41 9.08 -4.29 -9.28
N ILE A 42 8.34 -4.94 -8.37
CA ILE A 42 8.67 -6.28 -7.86
C ILE A 42 8.72 -7.29 -9.01
N HIS A 43 7.69 -7.33 -9.86
CA HIS A 43 7.59 -8.27 -10.98
C HIS A 43 8.68 -8.07 -12.04
N LYS A 44 9.13 -6.83 -12.27
CA LYS A 44 10.27 -6.55 -13.17
C LYS A 44 11.59 -7.15 -12.73
N HIS A 45 11.69 -7.60 -11.48
CA HIS A 45 12.86 -8.29 -10.93
C HIS A 45 12.62 -9.81 -10.81
N ASP A 46 11.62 -10.36 -11.51
CA ASP A 46 11.22 -11.77 -11.46
C ASP A 46 10.84 -12.25 -10.05
N LEU A 47 10.46 -11.32 -9.17
CA LEU A 47 9.99 -11.59 -7.82
C LEU A 47 8.47 -11.61 -7.78
N VAL A 48 7.91 -12.36 -6.81
CA VAL A 48 6.48 -12.38 -6.50
C VAL A 48 6.30 -11.99 -5.04
N HIS A 49 5.40 -11.05 -4.76
CA HIS A 49 5.14 -10.59 -3.38
C HIS A 49 4.73 -11.74 -2.44
N GLY A 50 4.02 -12.74 -2.96
CA GLY A 50 3.68 -13.99 -2.25
C GLY A 50 2.49 -13.86 -1.28
N HIS A 51 2.44 -12.80 -0.48
CA HIS A 51 1.35 -12.55 0.48
C HIS A 51 0.91 -11.07 0.43
N LEU A 52 0.28 -10.66 -0.67
CA LEU A 52 -0.17 -9.27 -0.83
C LEU A 52 -1.48 -9.04 -0.07
N HIS A 53 -1.48 -8.13 0.90
CA HIS A 53 -2.65 -7.68 1.66
C HIS A 53 -2.43 -6.24 2.16
N GLY A 54 -3.47 -5.60 2.71
CA GLY A 54 -3.42 -4.21 3.17
C GLY A 54 -2.72 -3.98 4.52
N GLY A 55 -2.06 -4.97 5.09
CA GLY A 55 -1.79 -4.98 6.54
C GLY A 55 -2.38 -6.20 7.19
#